data_AF-A0A1I7Y0T8-F1
#
_entry.id   AF-A0A1I7Y0T8-F1
#
_cell.length_a   1.000
_cell.length_b   1.000
_cell.length_c   1.000
_cell.angle_alpha   90.00
_cell.angle_beta   90.00
_cell.angle_gamma   90.00
#
_symmetry.space_group_name_H-M   'P 1'
#
loop_
_entity.id
_entity.type
_entity.pdbx_description
1 polymer ?
#
loop_
_entity_poly.entity_id
_entity_poly.type
_entity_poly.pdbx_seq_one_letter_code
_entity_poly.pdbx_strand_id
1 'polypeptide(L)'
;MAELARIRKERAAEKAEKEAHEKEEQERVRFENILQGNPLLQHESKEPAGSTEFKVKRRWDDDVVFKNCAKGLDERQKEPTFINDAIRSEFHRKFMDKYIK
;
A
#
# COMPACT_ATOMS: atom_id res chain seq x y z
N MET A 1 10.30 50.12 -45.20
CA MET A 1 10.52 48.67 -44.97
C MET A 1 11.23 48.37 -43.64
N ALA A 2 12.23 49.15 -43.20
CA ALA A 2 12.98 48.89 -41.95
C ALA A 2 12.16 49.08 -40.65
N GLU A 3 11.21 50.00 -40.65
CA GLU A 3 10.39 50.32 -39.48
C GLU A 3 9.37 49.19 -39.15
N LEU A 4 8.77 48.60 -40.18
CA LEU A 4 7.91 47.42 -40.05
C LEU A 4 8.66 46.20 -39.49
N ALA A 5 9.95 46.06 -39.80
CA ALA A 5 10.79 44.99 -39.26
C ALA A 5 11.11 45.20 -37.77
N ARG A 6 11.31 46.45 -37.34
CA ARG A 6 11.46 46.79 -35.91
C ARG A 6 10.20 46.47 -35.11
N ILE A 7 9.03 46.90 -35.59
CA ILE A 7 7.74 46.65 -34.92
C ILE A 7 7.44 45.14 -34.82
N ARG A 8 7.78 44.35 -35.85
CA ARG A 8 7.63 42.88 -35.80
C ARG A 8 8.57 42.24 -34.79
N LYS A 9 9.82 42.72 -34.69
CA LYS A 9 10.80 42.20 -33.73
C LYS A 9 10.40 42.51 -32.29
N GLU A 10 9.89 43.71 -32.04
CA GLU A 10 9.42 44.16 -30.72
C GLU A 10 8.19 43.37 -30.26
N ARG A 11 7.18 43.21 -31.14
CA ARG A 11 6.01 42.36 -30.83
C ARG A 11 6.34 40.88 -30.65
N ALA A 12 7.34 40.38 -31.38
CA ALA A 12 7.79 39.00 -31.22
C ALA A 12 8.48 38.79 -29.87
N ALA A 13 9.27 39.77 -29.41
CA ALA A 13 9.91 39.72 -28.09
C ALA A 13 8.89 39.82 -26.95
N GLU A 14 7.96 40.76 -27.02
CA GLU A 14 6.88 40.93 -26.03
C GLU A 14 6.00 39.66 -25.94
N LYS A 15 5.66 39.06 -27.09
CA LYS A 15 4.89 37.82 -27.12
C LYS A 15 5.67 36.64 -26.51
N ALA A 16 6.96 36.54 -26.78
CA ALA A 16 7.81 35.48 -26.22
C ALA A 16 7.96 35.60 -24.70
N GLU A 17 8.09 36.82 -24.18
CA GLU A 17 8.15 37.08 -22.74
C GLU A 17 6.83 36.74 -22.05
N LYS A 18 5.69 37.12 -22.66
CA LYS A 18 4.36 36.78 -22.15
C LYS A 18 4.10 35.26 -22.14
N GLU A 19 4.50 34.56 -23.20
CA GLU A 19 4.35 33.10 -23.31
C GLU A 19 5.25 32.37 -22.29
N ALA A 20 6.45 32.88 -22.02
CA ALA A 20 7.33 32.34 -20.99
C ALA A 20 6.72 32.49 -19.58
N HIS A 21 6.17 33.67 -19.27
CA HIS A 21 5.50 33.91 -17.99
C HIS A 21 4.25 33.05 -17.81
N GLU A 22 3.42 32.91 -18.86
CA GLU A 22 2.22 32.08 -18.81
C GLU A 22 2.57 30.59 -18.61
N LYS A 23 3.65 30.13 -19.23
CA LYS A 23 4.16 28.77 -19.04
C LYS A 23 4.68 28.53 -17.62
N GLU A 24 5.39 29.49 -17.04
CA GLU A 24 5.86 29.40 -15.65
C GLU A 24 4.68 29.32 -14.67
N GLU A 25 3.66 30.16 -14.83
CA GLU A 25 2.46 30.11 -14.00
C GLU A 25 1.68 28.79 -14.16
N GLN A 26 1.57 28.27 -15.39
CA GLN A 26 0.97 26.94 -15.63
C GLN A 26 1.77 25.81 -14.95
N GLU A 27 3.10 25.88 -14.97
CA GLU A 27 3.98 24.91 -14.30
C GLU A 27 3.84 24.99 -12.77
N ARG A 28 3.70 26.20 -12.21
CA ARG A 28 3.46 26.41 -10.77
C ARG A 28 2.11 25.82 -10.34
N VAL A 29 1.04 26.11 -11.07
CA VAL A 29 -0.30 25.54 -10.81
C VAL A 29 -0.31 24.02 -11.00
N ARG A 30 0.42 23.49 -11.99
CA ARG A 30 0.57 22.04 -12.16
C ARG A 30 1.26 21.42 -10.96
N PHE A 31 2.34 22.04 -10.45
CA PHE A 31 3.08 21.53 -9.30
C PHE A 31 2.22 21.54 -8.03
N GLU A 32 1.48 22.61 -7.78
CA GLU A 32 0.54 22.73 -6.66
C GLU A 32 -0.55 21.65 -6.72
N ASN A 33 -1.14 21.43 -7.90
CA ASN A 33 -2.16 20.38 -8.09
C ASN A 33 -1.61 18.96 -7.93
N ILE A 34 -0.36 18.67 -8.34
CA ILE A 34 0.26 17.35 -8.12
C ILE A 34 0.49 17.12 -6.63
N LEU A 35 0.92 18.15 -5.91
CA LEU A 35 1.16 18.09 -4.48
C LEU A 35 -0.15 17.97 -3.68
N GLN A 36 -1.20 18.67 -4.10
CA GLN A 36 -2.50 18.71 -3.44
C GLN A 36 -3.46 17.60 -3.88
N GLY A 37 -3.24 16.99 -5.05
CA GLY A 37 -4.14 15.98 -5.64
C GLY A 37 -4.00 14.58 -5.02
N ASN A 38 -3.05 14.37 -4.11
CA ASN A 38 -2.87 13.09 -3.44
C ASN A 38 -3.51 13.10 -2.04
N PRO A 39 -4.71 12.51 -1.88
CA PRO A 39 -5.42 12.49 -0.59
C PRO A 39 -4.67 11.72 0.51
N LEU A 40 -3.71 10.86 0.17
CA LEU A 40 -2.87 10.17 1.16
C LEU A 40 -1.84 11.10 1.81
N LEU A 41 -1.33 12.11 1.09
CA LEU A 41 -0.33 13.06 1.62
C LEU A 41 -0.97 14.16 2.48
N GLN A 42 -2.25 14.47 2.26
CA GLN A 42 -2.96 15.49 3.05
C GLN A 42 -3.40 15.02 4.42
N HIS A 43 -3.57 13.70 4.60
CA HIS A 43 -3.94 13.15 5.90
C HIS A 43 -2.78 13.19 6.92
N GLU A 44 -1.53 13.27 6.44
CA GLU A 44 -0.34 13.43 7.30
C GLU A 44 -0.19 14.86 7.85
N SER A 45 -0.79 15.86 7.20
CA SER A 45 -0.61 17.29 7.55
C SER A 45 -1.78 17.90 8.34
N LYS A 46 -2.88 17.18 8.53
CA LYS A 46 -4.09 17.64 9.25
C LYS A 46 -4.31 16.99 10.63
N GLU A 47 -3.26 16.51 11.28
CA GLU A 47 -3.30 16.15 12.71
C GLU A 47 -2.42 17.13 13.50
N PRO A 48 -2.96 17.81 14.53
CA PRO A 48 -2.16 18.70 15.36
C PRO A 48 -1.35 17.85 16.36
N ALA A 49 -0.04 18.12 16.44
CA ALA A 49 0.83 17.64 17.51
C ALA A 49 0.96 16.10 17.65
N GLY A 50 1.77 15.50 16.78
CA GLY A 50 2.29 14.17 17.04
C GLY A 50 3.06 13.65 15.86
N SER A 51 4.38 13.73 15.92
CA SER A 51 5.28 12.94 15.09
C SER A 51 4.90 11.45 15.20
N THR A 52 4.01 10.97 14.35
CA THR A 52 3.78 9.54 14.18
C THR A 52 4.89 9.02 13.27
N GLU A 53 6.09 8.95 13.86
CA GLU A 53 7.03 7.87 13.59
C GLU A 53 6.20 6.63 13.25
N PHE A 54 6.41 6.00 12.09
CA PHE A 54 5.74 4.77 11.64
C PHE A 54 6.15 3.62 12.56
N LYS A 55 5.78 3.73 13.83
CA LYS A 55 6.19 2.89 14.92
C LYS A 55 5.19 1.78 14.95
N VAL A 56 5.56 0.66 14.34
CA VAL A 56 4.81 -0.58 14.40
C VAL A 56 4.52 -0.86 15.87
N LYS A 57 3.25 -0.67 16.28
CA LYS A 57 2.83 -0.92 17.65
C LYS A 57 2.98 -2.41 17.91
N ARG A 58 3.78 -2.74 18.92
CA ARG A 58 3.99 -4.13 19.34
C ARG A 58 2.66 -4.75 19.70
N ARG A 59 2.36 -5.87 19.06
CA ARG A 59 1.11 -6.59 19.29
C ARG A 59 1.25 -7.46 20.54
N TRP A 60 0.15 -7.76 21.21
CA TRP A 60 0.14 -8.59 22.42
C TRP A 60 0.64 -10.03 22.16
N ASP A 61 0.57 -10.48 20.91
CA ASP A 61 1.00 -11.79 20.42
C ASP A 61 2.50 -11.82 20.01
N ASP A 62 3.22 -10.71 20.14
CA ASP A 62 4.56 -10.60 19.58
C ASP A 62 5.66 -11.30 20.41
N ASP A 63 5.46 -11.43 21.73
CA ASP A 63 6.37 -12.13 22.67
C ASP A 63 6.16 -13.65 22.73
N VAL A 64 5.21 -14.20 21.96
CA VAL A 64 4.94 -15.63 22.00
C VAL A 64 6.04 -16.39 21.26
N VAL A 65 6.70 -17.32 21.96
CA VAL A 65 7.83 -18.13 21.45
C VAL A 65 7.45 -19.10 20.33
N PHE A 66 6.16 -19.45 20.22
CA PHE A 66 5.64 -20.33 19.18
C PHE A 66 4.58 -19.58 18.35
N LYS A 67 4.90 -19.29 17.08
CA LYS A 67 3.99 -18.63 16.14
C LYS A 67 3.57 -19.64 15.07
N ASN A 68 2.26 -19.76 14.84
CA ASN A 68 1.65 -20.45 13.71
C ASN A 68 2.03 -21.94 13.51
N CYS A 69 2.21 -22.73 14.58
CA CYS A 69 2.63 -24.14 14.50
C CYS A 69 1.68 -25.05 13.69
N ALA A 70 0.40 -24.70 13.58
CA ALA A 70 -0.60 -25.48 12.85
C ALA A 70 -0.89 -24.95 11.43
N LYS A 71 -0.10 -24.00 10.91
CA LYS A 71 -0.32 -23.44 9.58
C LYS A 71 -0.19 -24.53 8.51
N GLY A 72 -1.28 -24.80 7.76
CA GLY A 72 -1.32 -25.81 6.72
C GLY A 72 -1.63 -27.24 7.19
N LEU A 73 -1.98 -27.44 8.46
CA LEU A 73 -2.36 -28.78 8.97
C LEU A 73 -3.71 -29.25 8.40
N ASP A 74 -4.62 -28.32 8.11
CA ASP A 74 -5.98 -28.59 7.63
C ASP A 74 -6.01 -29.27 6.24
N GLU A 75 -4.99 -29.04 5.41
CA GLU A 75 -4.88 -29.71 4.10
C GLU A 75 -4.48 -31.19 4.25
N ARG A 76 -3.67 -31.52 5.26
CA ARG A 76 -3.19 -32.90 5.50
C ARG A 76 -4.22 -33.81 6.16
N GLN A 77 -5.17 -33.24 6.91
CA GLN A 77 -6.21 -34.02 7.61
C GLN A 77 -7.43 -34.34 6.73
N LYS A 78 -7.53 -33.75 5.54
CA LYS A 78 -8.70 -33.86 4.67
C LYS A 78 -8.72 -35.07 3.75
N GLU A 79 -7.64 -35.85 3.65
CA GLU A 79 -7.65 -37.06 2.83
C GLU A 79 -8.19 -38.26 3.64
N PRO A 80 -9.44 -38.70 3.40
CA PRO A 80 -9.97 -39.89 4.04
C PRO A 80 -9.27 -41.13 3.48
N THR A 81 -8.21 -41.57 4.14
CA THR A 81 -7.55 -42.83 3.80
C THR A 81 -8.33 -43.97 4.44
N PHE A 82 -9.01 -44.78 3.63
CA PHE A 82 -9.59 -46.03 4.11
C PHE A 82 -8.46 -47.05 4.37
N ILE A 83 -8.42 -47.58 5.58
CA ILE A 83 -7.46 -48.63 5.97
C ILE A 83 -8.25 -49.90 6.26
N ASN A 84 -7.95 -50.99 5.55
CA ASN A 84 -8.50 -52.31 5.81
C ASN A 84 -7.78 -52.98 7.01
N ASP A 85 -7.88 -52.35 8.18
CA ASP A 85 -7.32 -52.81 9.45
C ASP A 85 -8.18 -52.26 10.60
N ALA A 86 -8.72 -53.16 11.44
CA ALA A 86 -9.64 -52.80 12.52
C ALA A 86 -8.98 -52.04 13.68
N ILE A 87 -7.65 -52.17 13.88
CA ILE A 87 -6.94 -51.50 14.98
C ILE A 87 -6.25 -50.21 14.54
N ARG A 88 -5.87 -50.09 13.26
CA ARG A 88 -5.21 -48.88 12.73
C ARG A 88 -6.16 -47.89 12.08
N SER A 89 -7.42 -48.26 11.91
CA SER A 89 -8.45 -47.36 11.40
C SER A 89 -8.60 -46.10 12.25
N GLU A 90 -8.87 -44.96 11.59
CA GLU A 90 -9.28 -43.70 12.20
C GLU A 90 -10.38 -43.88 13.25
N PHE A 91 -11.32 -44.80 12.98
CA PHE A 91 -12.41 -45.12 13.89
C PHE A 91 -11.88 -45.69 15.21
N HIS A 92 -10.98 -46.68 15.14
CA HIS A 92 -10.45 -47.33 16.33
C HIS A 92 -9.57 -46.39 17.14
N ARG A 93 -8.76 -45.56 16.47
CA ARG A 93 -7.94 -44.54 17.15
C ARG A 93 -8.81 -43.55 17.93
N LYS A 94 -9.86 -43.00 17.29
CA LYS A 94 -10.82 -42.11 17.95
C LYS A 94 -11.62 -42.80 19.06
N PHE A 95 -11.92 -44.09 18.90
CA PHE A 95 -12.58 -44.88 19.94
C PHE A 95 -11.68 -45.02 21.17
N MET A 96 -10.41 -45.37 20.98
CA MET A 96 -9.44 -45.51 22.07
C MET A 96 -9.22 -44.18 22.79
N ASP A 97 -8.98 -43.08 22.07
CA ASP A 97 -8.81 -41.74 22.67
C ASP A 97 -10.04 -41.28 23.49
N LYS A 98 -11.25 -41.75 23.12
CA LYS A 98 -12.49 -41.35 23.79
C LYS A 98 -12.79 -42.17 25.04
N TYR A 99 -12.52 -43.47 25.01
CA TYR A 99 -12.94 -44.40 26.07
C TYR A 99 -11.80 -44.87 26.96
N ILE A 100 -10.55 -44.62 26.56
CA ILE A 100 -9.35 -44.91 27.35
C ILE A 100 -8.59 -43.59 27.51
N LYS A 101 -8.30 -43.22 28.76
CA LYS A 101 -7.63 -41.96 29.12
C LYS A 101 -6.29 -42.24 29.78
#